data_AF-F6BCZ2-F1
#
_entry.id   AF-F6BCZ2-F1
#
_cell.length_a   1.000
_cell.length_b   1.000
_cell.length_c   1.000
_cell.angle_alpha   90.00
_cell.angle_beta   90.00
_cell.angle_gamma   90.00
#
_symmetry.space_group_name_H-M   'P 1'
#
loop_
_entity.id
_entity.type
_entity.pdbx_description
1 polymer ?
#
loop_
_entity_poly.entity_id
_entity_poly.type
_entity_poly.pdbx_seq_one_letter_code
_entity_poly.pdbx_strand_id
1 'polypeptide(L)'
;MEEIIQKYGYIIYNRGVEYYKDKRVQQVLKFKNKLYGKVMGSFVYDVVVDLKSLESKCSCPYGHNCKHGVATILCYMNNEYVDVDKIVDKLKCVDKEKLLDFILEKIGRNPEFALNFVGLLDDGSELSYIYKRVKNKLLTYIAIMKSGTYIDKNTAKEIGNFLLENKNFLSKEDLIEFLEVVIKEYENYGGFYDDYTDYCYEELVLEPLGEVLFDKDLECEDLVRIFKLYDEDDYGLMEIIYDKFLKKADKFSKCVEMLKDYLDEYDYIELLIKLGKTDEALNQIHKSKLEKSINFELLTEIDENKAIDYGIKNKLYENVVMHYYGKNYYDKIVELFRKYELADYVSEIVYNSIIKSEPEDEEDLLTKLFFKTKNIVVKYNIAMKLNNKEMLLEVFNKLCEKGRYNYYDYEFLNVVNKLLLQFNEKSIINKLKDIILEHINMKTQWSYEMAVELLDMIRKSDYETFREMLDYIKKEHYRKRNLMALINKKKWF
;
A
#
# COMPACT_ATOMS: atom_id res chain seq x y z
N MET A 1 -20.17 -0.12 -12.61
CA MET A 1 -19.12 -0.04 -13.65
C MET A 1 -18.05 0.96 -13.25
N GLU A 2 -18.41 2.21 -12.93
CA GLU A 2 -17.50 3.23 -12.41
C GLU A 2 -16.73 2.78 -11.16
N GLU A 3 -17.39 2.11 -10.21
CA GLU A 3 -16.75 1.57 -9.00
C GLU A 3 -15.66 0.54 -9.30
N ILE A 4 -15.86 -0.33 -10.30
CA ILE A 4 -14.84 -1.31 -10.73
C ILE A 4 -13.67 -0.58 -11.40
N ILE A 5 -13.94 0.44 -12.22
CA ILE A 5 -12.91 1.23 -12.90
C ILE A 5 -12.09 2.02 -11.87
N GLN A 6 -12.73 2.61 -10.86
CA GLN A 6 -12.07 3.32 -9.77
C GLN A 6 -11.15 2.38 -8.97
N LYS A 7 -11.60 1.14 -8.75
CA LYS A 7 -10.86 0.16 -7.94
C LYS A 7 -9.73 -0.55 -8.69
N TYR A 8 -9.93 -0.87 -9.96
CA TYR A 8 -8.98 -1.66 -10.77
C TYR A 8 -8.16 -0.80 -11.74
N GLY A 9 -8.57 0.43 -12.00
CA GLY A 9 -8.04 1.25 -13.07
C GLY A 9 -8.58 0.88 -14.45
N TYR A 10 -8.71 1.89 -15.31
CA TYR A 10 -9.33 1.78 -16.63
C TYR A 10 -8.69 0.71 -17.53
N ILE A 11 -7.35 0.60 -17.51
CA ILE A 11 -6.61 -0.36 -18.35
C ILE A 11 -6.91 -1.80 -17.95
N ILE A 12 -6.91 -2.10 -16.65
CA ILE A 12 -7.18 -3.45 -16.14
C ILE A 12 -8.64 -3.81 -16.37
N TYR A 13 -9.54 -2.85 -16.14
CA TYR A 13 -10.96 -3.01 -16.43
C TYR A 13 -11.19 -3.45 -17.88
N ASN A 14 -10.62 -2.74 -18.86
CA ASN A 14 -10.80 -3.08 -20.28
C ASN A 14 -10.27 -4.47 -20.62
N ARG A 15 -9.11 -4.86 -20.09
CA ARG A 15 -8.58 -6.22 -20.27
C ARG A 15 -9.48 -7.27 -19.62
N GLY A 16 -10.12 -6.95 -18.49
CA GLY A 16 -11.10 -7.81 -17.85
C GLY A 16 -12.37 -7.98 -18.67
N VAL A 17 -12.84 -6.91 -19.31
CA VAL A 17 -13.95 -6.94 -20.26
C VAL A 17 -13.63 -7.84 -21.45
N GLU A 18 -12.42 -7.77 -22.00
CA GLU A 18 -11.96 -8.67 -23.05
C GLU A 18 -12.00 -10.13 -22.60
N TYR A 19 -11.47 -10.45 -21.41
CA TYR A 19 -11.49 -11.82 -20.88
C TYR A 19 -12.91 -12.37 -20.67
N TYR A 20 -13.83 -11.52 -20.21
CA TYR A 20 -15.24 -11.88 -20.10
C TYR A 20 -15.87 -12.14 -21.48
N LYS A 21 -15.65 -11.23 -22.45
CA LYS A 21 -16.17 -11.36 -23.83
C LYS A 21 -15.62 -12.59 -24.55
N ASP A 22 -14.34 -12.91 -24.34
CA ASP A 22 -13.67 -14.08 -24.88
C ASP A 22 -14.11 -15.40 -24.22
N LYS A 23 -15.08 -15.37 -23.29
CA LYS A 23 -15.57 -16.54 -22.54
C LYS A 23 -14.46 -17.33 -21.85
N ARG A 24 -13.46 -16.61 -21.31
CA ARG A 24 -12.35 -17.20 -20.55
C ARG A 24 -12.70 -17.54 -19.11
N VAL A 25 -13.82 -17.04 -18.59
CA VAL A 25 -14.33 -17.39 -17.27
C VAL A 25 -15.01 -18.75 -17.37
N GLN A 26 -14.46 -19.76 -16.70
CA GLN A 26 -14.95 -21.14 -16.77
C GLN A 26 -16.12 -21.39 -15.80
N GLN A 27 -16.01 -20.81 -14.60
CA GLN A 27 -17.05 -20.90 -13.58
C GLN A 27 -16.96 -19.71 -12.63
N VAL A 28 -18.11 -19.31 -12.08
CA VAL A 28 -18.22 -18.39 -10.95
C VAL A 28 -19.20 -18.97 -9.96
N LEU A 29 -18.77 -19.11 -8.71
CA LEU A 29 -19.59 -19.51 -7.58
C LEU A 29 -19.77 -18.31 -6.67
N LYS A 30 -21.01 -17.94 -6.34
CA LYS A 30 -21.30 -16.95 -5.30
C LYS A 30 -21.59 -17.69 -4.01
N PHE A 31 -20.82 -17.43 -2.97
CA PHE A 31 -21.06 -17.97 -1.64
C PHE A 31 -20.93 -16.87 -0.59
N LYS A 32 -22.00 -16.64 0.16
CA LYS A 32 -22.13 -15.49 1.07
C LYS A 32 -21.80 -14.18 0.32
N ASN A 33 -20.86 -13.39 0.83
CA ASN A 33 -20.44 -12.12 0.24
C ASN A 33 -19.19 -12.26 -0.65
N LYS A 34 -18.90 -13.45 -1.18
CA LYS A 34 -17.72 -13.68 -2.02
C LYS A 34 -18.07 -14.37 -3.33
N LEU A 35 -17.31 -14.05 -4.37
CA LEU A 35 -17.29 -14.78 -5.63
C LEU A 35 -16.02 -15.62 -5.71
N TYR A 36 -16.15 -16.85 -6.17
CA TYR A 36 -15.06 -17.77 -6.44
C TYR A 36 -15.08 -18.10 -7.93
N GLY A 37 -14.14 -17.51 -8.67
CA GLY A 37 -14.00 -17.66 -10.11
C GLY A 37 -12.86 -18.60 -10.49
N LYS A 38 -13.01 -19.29 -11.63
CA LYS A 38 -11.87 -19.88 -12.35
C LYS A 38 -11.78 -19.23 -13.73
N VAL A 39 -10.64 -18.61 -14.03
CA VAL A 39 -10.47 -17.82 -15.25
C VAL A 39 -9.23 -18.28 -16.01
N MET A 40 -9.40 -18.57 -17.30
CA MET A 40 -8.33 -19.00 -18.20
C MET A 40 -7.46 -17.80 -18.63
N GLY A 41 -6.21 -17.79 -18.23
CA GLY A 41 -5.15 -16.95 -18.78
C GLY A 41 -4.14 -17.81 -19.54
N SER A 42 -2.86 -17.72 -19.17
CA SER A 42 -1.85 -18.71 -19.58
C SER A 42 -2.08 -20.07 -18.91
N PHE A 43 -2.67 -20.05 -17.72
CA PHE A 43 -3.17 -21.20 -16.96
C PHE A 43 -4.57 -20.87 -16.43
N VAL A 44 -5.25 -21.86 -15.83
CA VAL A 44 -6.47 -21.59 -15.07
C VAL A 44 -6.07 -20.98 -13.73
N TYR A 45 -6.53 -19.76 -13.46
CA TYR A 45 -6.29 -19.07 -12.21
C TYR A 45 -7.54 -19.08 -11.34
N ASP A 46 -7.34 -19.31 -10.05
CA ASP A 46 -8.37 -19.18 -9.02
C ASP A 46 -8.48 -17.70 -8.63
N VAL A 47 -9.72 -17.22 -8.54
CA VAL A 47 -10.05 -15.83 -8.26
C VAL A 47 -11.03 -15.80 -7.12
N VAL A 48 -10.76 -14.98 -6.11
CA VAL A 48 -11.70 -14.69 -5.02
C VAL A 48 -11.99 -13.21 -5.05
N VAL A 49 -13.27 -12.83 -5.16
CA VAL A 49 -13.72 -11.44 -5.12
C VAL A 49 -14.59 -11.23 -3.89
N ASP A 50 -14.35 -10.17 -3.13
CA ASP A 50 -15.27 -9.70 -2.10
C ASP A 50 -16.36 -8.82 -2.72
N LEU A 51 -17.63 -9.15 -2.51
CA LEU A 51 -18.75 -8.42 -3.11
C LEU A 51 -19.02 -7.05 -2.46
N LYS A 52 -18.51 -6.79 -1.26
CA LYS A 52 -18.67 -5.49 -0.58
C LYS A 52 -17.61 -4.50 -1.04
N SER A 53 -16.35 -4.92 -1.10
CA SER A 53 -15.24 -4.03 -1.48
C SER A 53 -14.88 -4.08 -2.97
N LEU A 54 -15.42 -5.08 -3.68
CA LEU A 54 -15.06 -5.46 -5.05
C LEU A 54 -13.58 -5.81 -5.23
N GLU A 55 -12.82 -6.00 -4.14
CA GLU A 55 -11.43 -6.43 -4.23
C GLU A 55 -11.31 -7.88 -4.66
N SER A 56 -10.28 -8.17 -5.44
CA SER A 56 -9.97 -9.55 -5.84
C SER A 56 -8.57 -9.97 -5.45
N LYS A 57 -8.47 -11.22 -4.98
CA LYS A 57 -7.25 -12.02 -4.89
C LYS A 57 -7.26 -13.04 -6.02
N CYS A 58 -6.12 -13.24 -6.67
CA CYS A 58 -6.00 -14.14 -7.80
C CYS A 58 -4.66 -14.87 -7.74
N SER A 59 -4.64 -16.16 -8.09
CA SER A 59 -3.41 -16.96 -8.16
C SER A 59 -2.51 -16.62 -9.36
N CYS A 60 -2.81 -15.57 -10.13
CA CYS A 60 -1.97 -15.12 -11.22
C CYS A 60 -0.78 -14.27 -10.72
N PRO A 61 0.27 -14.07 -11.54
CA PRO A 61 1.43 -13.28 -11.14
C PRO A 61 1.13 -11.83 -10.74
N TYR A 62 -0.03 -11.30 -11.15
CA TYR A 62 -0.48 -9.96 -10.75
C TYR A 62 -1.06 -9.92 -9.33
N GLY A 63 -1.50 -11.07 -8.78
CA GLY A 63 -1.92 -11.24 -7.39
C GLY A 63 -3.27 -10.60 -7.04
N HIS A 64 -3.38 -9.28 -7.14
CA HIS A 64 -4.51 -8.51 -6.63
C HIS A 64 -5.13 -7.59 -7.68
N ASN A 65 -6.45 -7.42 -7.64
CA ASN A 65 -7.20 -6.52 -8.52
C ASN A 65 -6.78 -6.63 -9.99
N CYS A 66 -6.62 -7.86 -10.45
CA CYS A 66 -6.21 -8.14 -11.82
C CYS A 66 -7.42 -8.23 -12.76
N LYS A 67 -7.15 -8.31 -14.06
CA LYS A 67 -8.17 -8.50 -15.10
C LYS A 67 -9.08 -9.72 -14.89
N HIS A 68 -8.60 -10.79 -14.23
CA HIS A 68 -9.41 -11.97 -13.92
C HIS A 68 -10.48 -11.67 -12.85
N GLY A 69 -10.16 -10.80 -11.89
CA GLY A 69 -11.13 -10.28 -10.92
C GLY A 69 -12.26 -9.54 -11.59
N VAL A 70 -11.93 -8.61 -12.48
CA VAL A 70 -12.92 -7.88 -13.30
C VAL A 70 -13.79 -8.84 -14.11
N ALA A 71 -13.19 -9.81 -14.82
CA ALA A 71 -13.96 -10.78 -15.61
C ALA A 71 -14.93 -11.60 -14.73
N THR A 72 -14.51 -11.97 -13.52
CA THR A 72 -15.34 -12.69 -12.54
C THR A 72 -16.53 -11.82 -12.06
N ILE A 73 -16.27 -10.55 -11.75
CA ILE A 73 -17.33 -9.58 -11.38
C ILE A 73 -18.33 -9.41 -12.53
N LEU A 74 -17.84 -9.31 -13.77
CA LEU A 74 -18.71 -9.16 -14.93
C LEU A 74 -19.61 -10.40 -15.14
N CYS A 75 -19.09 -11.62 -14.98
CA CYS A 75 -19.95 -12.81 -14.99
C CYS A 75 -21.05 -12.72 -13.92
N TYR A 76 -20.71 -12.33 -12.69
CA TYR A 76 -21.71 -12.14 -11.62
C TYR A 76 -22.75 -11.07 -11.96
N MET A 77 -22.34 -9.89 -12.43
CA MET A 77 -23.24 -8.79 -12.81
C MET A 77 -24.18 -9.18 -13.96
N ASN A 78 -23.77 -10.12 -14.81
CA ASN A 78 -24.59 -10.64 -15.91
C ASN A 78 -25.39 -11.90 -15.52
N ASN A 79 -25.45 -12.25 -14.22
CA ASN A 79 -26.11 -13.44 -13.70
C ASN A 79 -25.56 -14.78 -14.26
N GLU A 80 -24.31 -14.79 -14.71
CA GLU A 80 -23.59 -15.98 -15.20
C GLU A 80 -22.81 -16.64 -14.04
N TYR A 81 -23.51 -17.04 -12.96
CA TYR A 81 -22.90 -17.66 -11.79
C TYR A 81 -23.81 -18.71 -11.13
N VAL A 82 -23.23 -19.56 -10.29
CA VAL A 82 -23.95 -20.50 -9.43
C VAL A 82 -24.05 -19.92 -8.03
N ASP A 83 -25.28 -19.76 -7.54
CA ASP A 83 -25.55 -19.28 -6.18
C ASP A 83 -25.49 -20.44 -5.18
N VAL A 84 -24.38 -20.55 -4.47
CA VAL A 84 -24.12 -21.62 -3.51
C VAL A 84 -25.03 -21.49 -2.29
N ASP A 85 -25.42 -20.28 -1.88
CA ASP A 85 -26.31 -20.10 -0.73
C ASP A 85 -27.68 -20.75 -1.00
N LYS A 86 -28.22 -20.57 -2.22
CA LYS A 86 -29.45 -21.26 -2.66
C LYS A 86 -29.30 -22.78 -2.70
N ILE A 87 -28.12 -23.29 -3.04
CA ILE A 87 -27.86 -24.73 -3.00
C ILE A 87 -27.87 -25.22 -1.55
N VAL A 88 -27.18 -24.50 -0.66
CA VAL A 88 -27.13 -24.83 0.78
C VAL A 88 -28.54 -24.82 1.38
N ASP A 89 -29.38 -23.84 1.07
CA ASP A 89 -30.75 -23.80 1.57
C ASP A 89 -31.60 -24.97 1.08
N LYS A 90 -31.42 -25.41 -0.16
CA LYS A 90 -32.04 -26.64 -0.65
C LYS A 90 -31.50 -27.88 0.05
N LEU A 91 -30.18 -27.95 0.27
CA LEU A 91 -29.53 -29.08 0.95
C LEU A 91 -30.05 -29.27 2.38
N LYS A 92 -30.40 -28.19 3.09
CA LYS A 92 -31.03 -28.28 4.43
C LYS A 92 -32.36 -29.03 4.45
N CYS A 93 -33.07 -29.05 3.32
CA CYS A 93 -34.36 -29.74 3.18
C CYS A 93 -34.23 -31.12 2.55
N VAL A 94 -33.02 -31.54 2.15
CA VAL A 94 -32.79 -32.90 1.64
C VAL A 94 -32.79 -33.88 2.81
N ASP A 95 -33.39 -35.04 2.56
CA ASP A 95 -33.38 -36.15 3.51
C ASP A 95 -31.94 -36.55 3.87
N LYS A 96 -31.71 -36.83 5.16
CA LYS A 96 -30.40 -37.23 5.69
C LYS A 96 -29.89 -38.50 5.01
N GLU A 97 -30.77 -39.46 4.71
CA GLU A 97 -30.38 -40.70 4.03
C GLU A 97 -29.85 -40.41 2.61
N LYS A 98 -30.54 -39.54 1.87
CA LYS A 98 -30.10 -39.13 0.51
C LYS A 98 -28.80 -38.35 0.54
N LEU A 99 -28.58 -37.51 1.55
CA LEU A 99 -27.31 -36.81 1.74
C LEU A 99 -26.18 -37.79 2.06
N LEU A 100 -26.44 -38.78 2.91
CA LEU A 100 -25.48 -39.83 3.24
C LEU A 100 -25.13 -40.65 2.00
N ASP A 101 -26.11 -41.06 1.20
CA ASP A 101 -25.88 -41.78 -0.06
C ASP A 101 -25.00 -40.98 -1.03
N PHE A 102 -25.25 -39.66 -1.15
CA PHE A 102 -24.41 -38.79 -1.96
C PHE A 102 -22.98 -38.67 -1.41
N ILE A 103 -22.81 -38.55 -0.09
CA ILE A 103 -21.50 -38.51 0.55
C ILE A 103 -20.75 -39.84 0.30
N LEU A 104 -21.41 -40.98 0.49
CA LEU A 104 -20.87 -42.30 0.21
C LEU A 104 -20.49 -42.47 -1.26
N GLU A 105 -21.32 -41.97 -2.19
CA GLU A 105 -21.00 -41.94 -3.63
C GLU A 105 -19.75 -41.11 -3.91
N LYS A 106 -19.58 -39.95 -3.25
CA LYS A 106 -18.39 -39.10 -3.40
C LYS A 106 -17.14 -39.74 -2.79
N ILE A 107 -17.26 -40.34 -1.61
CA ILE A 107 -16.17 -41.12 -0.99
C ILE A 107 -15.80 -42.30 -1.89
N GLY A 108 -16.77 -43.03 -2.43
CA GLY A 108 -16.52 -44.15 -3.34
C GLY A 108 -15.77 -43.75 -4.61
N ARG A 109 -15.96 -42.52 -5.09
CA ARG A 109 -15.20 -41.97 -6.23
C ARG A 109 -13.85 -41.36 -5.85
N ASN A 110 -13.70 -40.88 -4.62
CA ASN A 110 -12.50 -40.24 -4.12
C ASN A 110 -12.36 -40.54 -2.61
N PRO A 111 -11.75 -41.68 -2.23
CA PRO A 111 -11.67 -42.11 -0.84
C PRO A 111 -11.05 -41.07 0.09
N GLU A 112 -10.08 -40.28 -0.39
CA GLU A 112 -9.45 -39.19 0.35
C GLU A 112 -10.45 -38.11 0.78
N PHE A 113 -11.61 -37.98 0.11
CA PHE A 113 -12.68 -37.08 0.52
C PHE A 113 -13.20 -37.37 1.93
N ALA A 114 -13.08 -38.62 2.40
CA ALA A 114 -13.47 -39.03 3.75
C ALA A 114 -12.69 -38.27 4.84
N LEU A 115 -11.45 -37.83 4.54
CA LEU A 115 -10.61 -37.08 5.48
C LEU A 115 -11.25 -35.75 5.92
N ASN A 116 -12.15 -35.17 5.11
CA ASN A 116 -12.86 -33.93 5.45
C ASN A 116 -13.87 -34.08 6.60
N PHE A 117 -14.27 -35.32 6.92
CA PHE A 117 -15.25 -35.61 7.97
C PHE A 117 -14.61 -36.05 9.29
N VAL A 118 -13.28 -36.17 9.33
CA VAL A 118 -12.54 -36.69 10.50
C VAL A 118 -12.83 -35.88 11.76
N GLY A 119 -12.72 -34.55 11.69
CA GLY A 119 -13.01 -33.69 12.85
C GLY A 119 -14.49 -33.62 13.25
N LEU A 120 -15.41 -34.10 12.39
CA LEU A 120 -16.85 -34.15 12.65
C LEU A 120 -17.27 -35.47 13.32
N LEU A 121 -16.54 -36.56 13.08
CA LEU A 121 -16.94 -37.92 13.39
C LEU A 121 -16.16 -38.57 14.54
N ASP A 122 -15.23 -37.86 15.18
CA ASP A 122 -14.30 -38.47 16.12
C ASP A 122 -14.95 -38.82 17.47
N ASP A 123 -14.99 -40.12 17.78
CA ASP A 123 -15.21 -40.71 19.11
C ASP A 123 -13.96 -41.41 19.69
N GLY A 124 -12.79 -41.23 19.04
CA GLY A 124 -11.49 -41.61 19.58
C GLY A 124 -10.94 -42.99 19.17
N SER A 125 -11.55 -43.69 18.20
CA SER A 125 -11.23 -45.12 17.96
C SER A 125 -10.31 -45.43 16.76
N GLU A 126 -10.42 -44.79 15.59
CA GLU A 126 -9.54 -45.03 14.41
C GLU A 126 -8.75 -43.79 13.92
N LEU A 127 -9.18 -42.58 14.28
CA LEU A 127 -8.61 -41.31 13.81
C LEU A 127 -7.34 -40.86 14.54
N SER A 128 -6.96 -41.58 15.61
CA SER A 128 -5.81 -41.25 16.45
C SER A 128 -4.47 -41.29 15.72
N TYR A 129 -4.33 -42.08 14.64
CA TYR A 129 -3.06 -42.17 13.90
C TYR A 129 -2.75 -40.88 13.11
N ILE A 130 -3.73 -40.29 12.44
CA ILE A 130 -3.54 -39.04 11.68
C ILE A 130 -3.28 -37.90 12.66
N TYR A 131 -4.08 -37.79 13.73
CA TYR A 131 -3.87 -36.81 14.80
C TYR A 131 -2.45 -36.92 15.38
N LYS A 132 -2.00 -38.14 15.71
CA LYS A 132 -0.66 -38.40 16.21
C LYS A 132 0.42 -38.00 15.19
N ARG A 133 0.21 -38.28 13.90
CA ARG A 133 1.16 -37.88 12.85
C ARG A 133 1.28 -36.37 12.72
N VAL A 134 0.15 -35.65 12.68
CA VAL A 134 0.14 -34.18 12.63
C VAL A 134 0.80 -33.60 13.87
N LYS A 135 0.41 -34.06 15.06
CA LYS A 135 1.00 -33.62 16.33
C LYS A 135 2.51 -33.88 16.38
N ASN A 136 2.97 -35.06 15.97
CA ASN A 136 4.40 -35.36 15.90
C ASN A 136 5.16 -34.44 14.93
N LYS A 137 4.54 -34.08 13.80
CA LYS A 137 5.15 -33.15 12.84
C LYS A 137 5.25 -31.73 13.41
N LEU A 138 4.22 -31.24 14.10
CA LEU A 138 4.28 -29.97 14.82
C LEU A 138 5.38 -29.97 15.89
N LEU A 139 5.45 -31.04 16.71
CA LEU A 139 6.50 -31.21 17.72
C LEU A 139 7.90 -31.24 17.09
N THR A 140 8.04 -31.71 15.86
CA THR A 140 9.32 -31.67 15.13
C THR A 140 9.71 -30.22 14.81
N TYR A 141 8.77 -29.38 14.36
CA TYR A 141 9.04 -27.96 14.13
C TYR A 141 9.40 -27.23 15.43
N ILE A 142 8.67 -27.51 16.52
CA ILE A 142 8.99 -26.99 17.85
C ILE A 142 10.40 -27.40 18.28
N ALA A 143 10.78 -28.67 18.06
CA ALA A 143 12.10 -29.16 18.40
C ALA A 143 13.22 -28.52 17.55
N ILE A 144 12.97 -28.28 16.27
CA ILE A 144 13.89 -27.53 15.37
C ILE A 144 14.11 -26.13 15.94
N MET A 145 13.04 -25.39 16.26
CA MET A 145 13.11 -24.04 16.84
C MET A 145 13.91 -24.03 18.15
N LYS A 146 13.54 -24.89 19.10
CA LYS A 146 14.22 -25.02 20.42
C LYS A 146 15.67 -25.47 20.31
N SER A 147 16.04 -26.20 19.25
CA SER A 147 17.42 -26.62 19.02
C SER A 147 18.32 -25.51 18.45
N GLY A 148 17.72 -24.36 18.07
CA GLY A 148 18.40 -23.27 17.38
C GLY A 148 18.77 -23.60 15.93
N THR A 149 18.05 -24.54 15.31
CA THR A 149 18.25 -24.84 13.89
C THR A 149 17.63 -23.72 13.08
N TYR A 150 18.44 -23.05 12.26
CA TYR A 150 17.99 -21.97 11.38
C TYR A 150 16.83 -22.40 10.49
N ILE A 151 15.74 -21.63 10.50
CA ILE A 151 14.56 -21.85 9.65
C ILE A 151 14.63 -20.92 8.46
N ASP A 152 14.93 -21.48 7.28
CA ASP A 152 14.92 -20.72 6.03
C ASP A 152 13.49 -20.42 5.51
N LYS A 153 13.41 -19.56 4.49
CA LYS A 153 12.15 -19.13 3.87
C LYS A 153 11.31 -20.29 3.32
N ASN A 154 11.93 -21.34 2.81
CA ASN A 154 11.19 -22.50 2.27
C ASN A 154 10.57 -23.30 3.41
N THR A 155 11.34 -23.51 4.48
CA THR A 155 10.89 -24.20 5.69
C THR A 155 9.79 -23.42 6.39
N ALA A 156 9.90 -22.09 6.50
CA ALA A 156 8.85 -21.22 7.01
C ALA A 156 7.56 -21.36 6.18
N LYS A 157 7.66 -21.36 4.85
CA LYS A 157 6.52 -21.59 3.96
C LYS A 157 5.90 -22.98 4.14
N GLU A 158 6.72 -24.02 4.31
CA GLU A 158 6.24 -25.37 4.60
C GLU A 158 5.47 -25.44 5.92
N ILE A 159 5.96 -24.77 6.97
CA ILE A 159 5.28 -24.67 8.26
C ILE A 159 3.92 -23.97 8.09
N GLY A 160 3.88 -22.83 7.40
CA GLY A 160 2.64 -22.10 7.14
C GLY A 160 1.60 -22.94 6.39
N ASN A 161 2.01 -23.62 5.32
CA ASN A 161 1.13 -24.54 4.59
C ASN A 161 0.66 -25.70 5.46
N PHE A 162 1.56 -26.29 6.25
CA PHE A 162 1.23 -27.37 7.17
C PHE A 162 0.14 -26.96 8.16
N LEU A 163 0.23 -25.76 8.76
CA LEU A 163 -0.79 -25.24 9.67
C LEU A 163 -2.16 -25.13 8.99
N LEU A 164 -2.22 -24.58 7.77
CA LEU A 164 -3.47 -24.42 7.01
C LEU A 164 -4.09 -25.75 6.60
N GLU A 165 -3.28 -26.67 6.05
CA GLU A 165 -3.72 -27.97 5.56
C GLU A 165 -4.20 -28.88 6.70
N ASN A 166 -3.60 -28.75 7.88
CA ASN A 166 -3.86 -29.62 9.02
C ASN A 166 -4.69 -28.94 10.11
N LYS A 167 -5.31 -27.79 9.82
CA LYS A 167 -6.05 -27.00 10.82
C LYS A 167 -7.11 -27.78 11.60
N ASN A 168 -7.75 -28.78 10.99
CA ASN A 168 -8.78 -29.59 11.65
C ASN A 168 -8.20 -30.61 12.63
N PHE A 169 -6.89 -30.87 12.57
CA PHE A 169 -6.17 -31.85 13.41
C PHE A 169 -5.30 -31.19 14.48
N LEU A 170 -5.23 -29.86 14.51
CA LEU A 170 -4.50 -29.08 15.50
C LEU A 170 -5.47 -28.55 16.55
N SER A 171 -5.22 -28.84 17.83
CA SER A 171 -6.00 -28.26 18.93
C SER A 171 -5.60 -26.81 19.20
N LYS A 172 -6.41 -26.07 19.97
CA LYS A 172 -6.01 -24.73 20.43
C LYS A 172 -4.73 -24.77 21.26
N GLU A 173 -4.54 -25.81 22.07
CA GLU A 173 -3.35 -25.97 22.91
C GLU A 173 -2.10 -26.17 22.04
N ASP A 174 -2.18 -27.01 21.01
CA ASP A 174 -1.06 -27.25 20.09
C ASP A 174 -0.64 -25.93 19.39
N LEU A 175 -1.60 -25.07 19.05
CA LEU A 175 -1.35 -23.80 18.35
C LEU A 175 -0.81 -22.72 19.30
N ILE A 176 -1.31 -22.63 20.54
CA ILE A 176 -0.80 -21.69 21.53
C ILE A 176 0.62 -22.09 21.95
N GLU A 177 0.89 -23.37 22.20
CA GLU A 177 2.26 -23.84 22.49
C GLU A 177 3.21 -23.54 21.32
N PHE A 178 2.74 -23.72 20.08
CA PHE A 178 3.54 -23.38 18.91
C PHE A 178 3.84 -21.87 18.84
N LEU A 179 2.86 -21.01 19.08
CA LEU A 179 3.05 -19.56 19.14
C LEU A 179 4.04 -19.17 20.23
N GLU A 180 3.90 -19.71 21.44
CA GLU A 180 4.82 -19.46 22.57
C GLU A 180 6.26 -19.80 22.18
N VAL A 181 6.49 -20.91 21.48
CA VAL A 181 7.83 -21.30 21.02
C VAL A 181 8.34 -20.37 19.92
N VAL A 182 7.48 -19.96 18.99
CA VAL A 182 7.84 -19.01 17.93
C VAL A 182 8.33 -17.68 18.53
N ILE A 183 7.63 -17.15 19.53
CA ILE A 183 7.99 -15.89 20.20
C ILE A 183 9.25 -16.09 21.07
N LYS A 184 9.24 -17.04 22.00
CA LYS A 184 10.29 -17.20 23.02
C LYS A 184 11.64 -17.66 22.46
N GLU A 185 11.62 -18.39 21.34
CA GLU A 185 12.83 -18.94 20.72
C GLU A 185 13.23 -18.17 19.45
N TYR A 186 12.64 -16.99 19.20
CA TYR A 186 12.74 -16.28 17.91
C TYR A 186 14.19 -16.15 17.41
N GLU A 187 15.10 -15.63 18.23
CA GLU A 187 16.50 -15.49 17.87
C GLU A 187 17.20 -16.84 17.62
N ASN A 188 16.82 -17.87 18.37
CA ASN A 188 17.53 -19.15 18.37
C ASN A 188 17.48 -19.81 16.99
N TYR A 189 16.34 -19.74 16.30
CA TYR A 189 16.18 -20.31 14.95
C TYR A 189 16.38 -19.28 13.83
N GLY A 190 16.93 -18.11 14.13
CA GLY A 190 17.25 -17.06 13.17
C GLY A 190 16.10 -16.14 12.78
N GLY A 191 15.02 -16.12 13.56
CA GLY A 191 13.99 -15.09 13.51
C GLY A 191 13.33 -14.88 12.15
N PHE A 192 13.17 -15.94 11.36
CA PHE A 192 12.64 -15.87 9.99
C PHE A 192 13.28 -14.74 9.14
N TYR A 193 14.59 -14.51 9.29
CA TYR A 193 15.31 -13.42 8.65
C TYR A 193 16.37 -13.96 7.67
N ASP A 194 16.42 -13.40 6.46
CA ASP A 194 17.42 -13.72 5.44
C ASP A 194 18.52 -12.65 5.44
N ASP A 195 19.72 -13.03 5.88
CA ASP A 195 20.89 -12.16 6.00
C ASP A 195 21.46 -11.71 4.64
N TYR A 196 21.20 -12.45 3.57
CA TYR A 196 21.66 -12.07 2.22
C TYR A 196 20.76 -11.01 1.59
N THR A 197 19.47 -11.05 1.89
CA THR A 197 18.49 -10.13 1.27
C THR A 197 18.00 -9.03 2.20
N ASP A 198 18.42 -9.07 3.48
CA ASP A 198 17.98 -8.14 4.54
C ASP A 198 16.46 -8.08 4.62
N TYR A 199 15.83 -9.27 4.68
CA TYR A 199 14.39 -9.43 4.57
C TYR A 199 13.85 -10.44 5.55
N CYS A 200 12.82 -10.04 6.31
CA CYS A 200 12.09 -10.90 7.24
C CYS A 200 10.88 -11.55 6.54
N TYR A 201 10.54 -12.79 6.91
CA TYR A 201 9.47 -13.59 6.30
C TYR A 201 8.61 -14.37 7.31
N GLU A 202 8.54 -13.88 8.55
CA GLU A 202 7.71 -14.33 9.66
C GLU A 202 6.22 -14.42 9.31
N GLU A 203 5.73 -13.53 8.43
CA GLU A 203 4.35 -13.55 7.92
C GLU A 203 3.98 -14.90 7.30
N LEU A 204 4.95 -15.62 6.70
CA LEU A 204 4.71 -16.94 6.11
C LEU A 204 4.26 -17.99 7.14
N VAL A 205 4.54 -17.76 8.43
CA VAL A 205 4.17 -18.65 9.54
C VAL A 205 3.09 -18.02 10.41
N LEU A 206 3.28 -16.76 10.82
CA LEU A 206 2.39 -16.08 11.77
C LEU A 206 1.02 -15.77 11.17
N GLU A 207 0.92 -15.44 9.87
CA GLU A 207 -0.39 -15.23 9.25
C GLU A 207 -1.24 -16.52 9.22
N PRO A 208 -0.72 -17.67 8.72
CA PRO A 208 -1.38 -18.97 8.86
C PRO A 208 -1.72 -19.35 10.30
N LEU A 209 -0.79 -19.15 11.22
CA LEU A 209 -0.96 -19.51 12.62
C LEU A 209 -2.12 -18.74 13.25
N GLY A 210 -2.12 -17.41 13.13
CA GLY A 210 -3.21 -16.58 13.64
C GLY A 210 -4.56 -16.90 12.98
N GLU A 211 -4.58 -17.15 11.67
CA GLU A 211 -5.81 -17.53 10.96
C GLU A 211 -6.41 -18.83 11.54
N VAL A 212 -5.59 -19.86 11.73
CA VAL A 212 -5.98 -21.17 12.26
C VAL A 212 -6.31 -21.12 13.75
N LEU A 213 -5.55 -20.33 14.53
CA LEU A 213 -5.73 -20.17 15.98
C LEU A 213 -7.07 -19.49 16.30
N PHE A 214 -7.38 -18.35 15.68
CA PHE A 214 -8.64 -17.63 15.94
C PHE A 214 -9.86 -18.22 15.20
N ASP A 215 -9.67 -19.30 14.44
CA ASP A 215 -10.75 -20.18 13.99
C ASP A 215 -11.20 -21.16 15.08
N LYS A 216 -10.42 -21.36 16.15
CA LYS A 216 -10.77 -22.23 17.28
C LYS A 216 -11.71 -21.52 18.27
N ASP A 217 -12.37 -22.34 19.07
CA ASP A 217 -13.16 -21.90 20.22
C ASP A 217 -12.21 -21.61 21.40
N LEU A 218 -11.70 -20.38 21.43
CA LEU A 218 -10.83 -19.86 22.49
C LEU A 218 -11.68 -19.26 23.61
N GLU A 219 -11.33 -19.60 24.84
CA GLU A 219 -11.88 -18.99 26.06
C GLU A 219 -11.09 -17.72 26.41
N CYS A 220 -11.61 -16.92 27.35
CA CYS A 220 -10.94 -15.69 27.74
C CYS A 220 -9.55 -15.93 28.35
N GLU A 221 -9.36 -17.04 29.08
CA GLU A 221 -8.07 -17.43 29.62
C GLU A 221 -7.05 -17.77 28.52
N ASP A 222 -7.49 -18.32 27.39
CA ASP A 222 -6.63 -18.61 26.25
C ASP A 222 -6.12 -17.31 25.61
N LEU A 223 -7.01 -16.32 25.43
CA LEU A 223 -6.63 -15.02 24.88
C LEU A 223 -5.68 -14.27 25.81
N VAL A 224 -5.92 -14.32 27.12
CA VAL A 224 -4.97 -13.76 28.11
C VAL A 224 -3.61 -14.43 28.00
N ARG A 225 -3.55 -15.76 27.84
CA ARG A 225 -2.28 -16.48 27.64
C ARG A 225 -1.57 -16.04 26.37
N ILE A 226 -2.30 -15.86 25.27
CA ILE A 226 -1.74 -15.40 23.99
C ILE A 226 -1.18 -13.98 24.13
N PHE A 227 -1.96 -13.04 24.65
CA PHE A 227 -1.56 -11.62 24.70
C PHE A 227 -0.55 -11.29 25.79
N LYS A 228 -0.36 -12.16 26.78
CA LYS A 228 0.83 -12.08 27.67
C LYS A 228 2.15 -12.18 26.92
N LEU A 229 2.16 -12.72 25.71
CA LEU A 229 3.38 -12.82 24.91
C LEU A 229 3.88 -11.47 24.40
N TYR A 230 3.08 -10.39 24.47
CA TYR A 230 3.59 -9.03 24.22
C TYR A 230 4.76 -8.67 25.13
N ASP A 231 4.76 -9.13 26.38
CA ASP A 231 5.85 -8.88 27.33
C ASP A 231 7.15 -9.62 26.94
N GLU A 232 7.06 -10.60 26.05
CA GLU A 232 8.17 -11.46 25.62
C GLU A 232 8.56 -11.23 24.14
N ASP A 233 7.83 -10.37 23.41
CA ASP A 233 8.02 -10.13 21.99
C ASP A 233 8.82 -8.86 21.73
N ASP A 234 10.13 -9.04 21.53
CA ASP A 234 11.06 -7.96 21.21
C ASP A 234 11.07 -7.59 19.70
N TYR A 235 10.31 -8.31 18.86
CA TYR A 235 10.41 -8.20 17.38
C TYR A 235 9.11 -7.80 16.68
N GLY A 236 8.04 -7.52 17.42
CA GLY A 236 6.75 -7.07 16.85
C GLY A 236 5.96 -8.19 16.15
N LEU A 237 6.23 -9.45 16.49
CA LEU A 237 5.53 -10.62 15.95
C LEU A 237 4.06 -10.67 16.37
N MET A 238 3.77 -10.19 17.57
CA MET A 238 2.45 -10.13 18.14
C MET A 238 1.55 -9.14 17.40
N GLU A 239 2.10 -8.14 16.71
CA GLU A 239 1.33 -7.26 15.83
C GLU A 239 0.61 -8.09 14.75
N ILE A 240 1.31 -9.03 14.10
CA ILE A 240 0.74 -9.91 13.06
C ILE A 240 -0.38 -10.79 13.64
N ILE A 241 -0.19 -11.32 14.85
CA ILE A 241 -1.18 -12.15 15.55
C ILE A 241 -2.40 -11.34 15.94
N TYR A 242 -2.20 -10.15 16.51
CA TYR A 242 -3.25 -9.21 16.89
C TYR A 242 -4.08 -8.78 15.67
N ASP A 243 -3.42 -8.59 14.52
CA ASP A 243 -4.06 -8.30 13.25
C ASP A 243 -5.04 -9.40 12.79
N LYS A 244 -4.72 -10.67 13.06
CA LYS A 244 -5.62 -11.81 12.81
C LYS A 244 -6.73 -11.91 13.85
N PHE A 245 -6.42 -11.60 15.10
CA PHE A 245 -7.42 -11.52 16.17
C PHE A 245 -8.49 -10.47 15.86
N LEU A 246 -8.08 -9.24 15.50
CA LEU A 246 -8.98 -8.13 15.19
C LEU A 246 -10.00 -8.46 14.10
N LYS A 247 -9.59 -9.24 13.08
CA LYS A 247 -10.47 -9.71 12.00
C LYS A 247 -11.59 -10.63 12.50
N LYS A 248 -11.46 -11.22 13.68
CA LYS A 248 -12.42 -12.14 14.32
C LYS A 248 -12.86 -11.67 15.71
N ALA A 249 -12.55 -10.43 16.10
CA ALA A 249 -12.76 -9.90 17.45
C ALA A 249 -14.20 -10.04 17.96
N ASP A 250 -15.21 -9.94 17.07
CA ASP A 250 -16.62 -10.09 17.43
C ASP A 250 -16.92 -11.39 18.20
N LYS A 251 -16.22 -12.49 17.86
CA LYS A 251 -16.33 -13.79 18.55
C LYS A 251 -15.95 -13.71 20.03
N PHE A 252 -15.06 -12.77 20.36
CA PHE A 252 -14.41 -12.65 21.67
C PHE A 252 -14.85 -11.40 22.43
N SER A 253 -15.96 -10.76 22.02
CA SER A 253 -16.53 -9.56 22.64
C SER A 253 -16.71 -9.63 24.16
N LYS A 254 -16.93 -10.83 24.72
CA LYS A 254 -17.06 -11.06 26.17
C LYS A 254 -15.73 -10.99 26.93
N CYS A 255 -14.60 -11.17 26.26
CA CYS A 255 -13.27 -11.23 26.87
C CYS A 255 -12.55 -9.88 26.89
N VAL A 256 -13.10 -8.86 26.23
CA VAL A 256 -12.46 -7.54 26.02
C VAL A 256 -11.95 -6.93 27.31
N GLU A 257 -12.78 -6.90 28.36
CA GLU A 257 -12.38 -6.27 29.64
C GLU A 257 -11.17 -6.98 30.27
N MET A 258 -11.04 -8.30 30.08
CA MET A 258 -9.89 -9.05 30.60
C MET A 258 -8.61 -8.77 29.82
N LEU A 259 -8.70 -8.34 28.55
CA LEU A 259 -7.54 -8.07 27.69
C LEU A 259 -6.92 -6.70 27.92
N LYS A 260 -7.62 -5.81 28.63
CA LYS A 260 -7.17 -4.44 28.89
C LYS A 260 -5.78 -4.36 29.54
N ASP A 261 -5.45 -5.32 30.39
CA ASP A 261 -4.16 -5.34 31.11
C ASP A 261 -3.06 -6.08 30.32
N TYR A 262 -3.36 -6.62 29.13
CA TYR A 262 -2.45 -7.43 28.30
C TYR A 262 -2.24 -6.87 26.89
N LEU A 263 -3.04 -5.89 26.50
CA LEU A 263 -2.83 -5.12 25.27
C LEU A 263 -2.23 -3.78 25.66
N ASP A 264 -1.41 -3.24 24.78
CA ASP A 264 -0.99 -1.86 24.93
C ASP A 264 -2.19 -0.90 24.77
N GLU A 265 -1.95 0.37 25.08
CA GLU A 265 -3.00 1.36 25.07
C GLU A 265 -3.60 1.61 23.68
N TYR A 266 -2.79 1.51 22.62
CA TYR A 266 -3.24 1.67 21.24
C TYR A 266 -4.12 0.50 20.82
N ASP A 267 -3.61 -0.73 20.99
CA ASP A 267 -4.30 -1.96 20.63
C ASP A 267 -5.62 -2.08 21.40
N TYR A 268 -5.64 -1.79 22.70
CA TYR A 268 -6.89 -1.85 23.46
C TYR A 268 -7.95 -0.88 22.93
N ILE A 269 -7.57 0.34 22.54
CA ILE A 269 -8.50 1.31 21.96
C ILE A 269 -8.98 0.83 20.59
N GLU A 270 -8.08 0.35 19.73
CA GLU A 270 -8.43 -0.19 18.42
C GLU A 270 -9.41 -1.36 18.52
N LEU A 271 -9.21 -2.27 19.48
CA LEU A 271 -10.14 -3.36 19.76
C LEU A 271 -11.54 -2.85 20.14
N LEU A 272 -11.63 -1.83 20.99
CA LEU A 272 -12.92 -1.22 21.36
C LEU A 272 -13.62 -0.61 20.15
N ILE A 273 -12.87 0.09 19.27
CA ILE A 273 -13.39 0.65 18.02
C ILE A 273 -13.92 -0.47 17.13
N LYS A 274 -13.11 -1.53 16.94
CA LYS A 274 -13.45 -2.67 16.10
C LYS A 274 -14.76 -3.34 16.49
N LEU A 275 -15.02 -3.42 17.79
CA LEU A 275 -16.22 -4.02 18.36
C LEU A 275 -17.41 -3.07 18.44
N GLY A 276 -17.30 -1.84 17.93
CA GLY A 276 -18.35 -0.83 17.98
C GLY A 276 -18.64 -0.29 19.39
N LYS A 277 -17.71 -0.45 20.34
CA LYS A 277 -17.81 0.06 21.71
C LYS A 277 -17.39 1.54 21.76
N THR A 278 -18.07 2.37 20.97
CA THR A 278 -17.69 3.76 20.70
C THR A 278 -17.51 4.63 21.95
N ASP A 279 -18.44 4.55 22.92
CA ASP A 279 -18.36 5.38 24.13
C ASP A 279 -17.19 4.99 25.04
N GLU A 280 -16.86 3.69 25.10
CA GLU A 280 -15.70 3.19 25.83
C GLU A 280 -14.40 3.65 25.15
N ALA A 281 -14.30 3.49 23.82
CA ALA A 281 -13.14 3.92 23.04
C ALA A 281 -12.88 5.43 23.17
N LEU A 282 -13.92 6.26 23.03
CA LEU A 282 -13.82 7.72 23.20
C LEU A 282 -13.33 8.09 24.61
N ASN A 283 -13.84 7.41 25.64
CA ASN A 283 -13.39 7.63 27.01
C ASN A 283 -11.92 7.25 27.23
N GLN A 284 -11.43 6.19 26.58
CA GLN A 284 -10.01 5.81 26.64
C GLN A 284 -9.13 6.83 25.92
N ILE A 285 -9.48 7.22 24.69
CA ILE A 285 -8.78 8.26 23.91
C ILE A 285 -8.66 9.56 24.73
N HIS A 286 -9.74 9.99 25.41
CA HIS A 286 -9.71 11.20 26.22
C HIS A 286 -8.78 11.14 27.43
N LYS A 287 -8.56 9.94 27.99
CA LYS A 287 -7.66 9.71 29.13
C LYS A 287 -6.25 9.33 28.65
N SER A 288 -6.07 9.22 27.36
CA SER A 288 -4.93 8.54 26.79
C SER A 288 -3.62 9.29 26.98
N LYS A 289 -2.52 8.54 27.14
CA LYS A 289 -1.15 9.08 27.13
C LYS A 289 -0.47 8.96 25.76
N LEU A 290 -1.13 8.35 24.78
CA LEU A 290 -0.63 8.23 23.41
C LEU A 290 -0.37 9.60 22.81
N GLU A 291 0.48 9.63 21.78
CA GLU A 291 0.71 10.86 21.02
C GLU A 291 -0.60 11.41 20.45
N LYS A 292 -0.70 12.74 20.35
CA LYS A 292 -1.94 13.38 19.89
C LYS A 292 -2.29 13.02 18.45
N SER A 293 -1.27 12.79 17.61
CA SER A 293 -1.41 12.27 16.23
C SER A 293 -2.11 10.91 16.22
N ILE A 294 -1.67 9.99 17.07
CA ILE A 294 -2.25 8.65 17.21
C ILE A 294 -3.71 8.75 17.68
N ASN A 295 -3.98 9.58 18.70
CA ASN A 295 -5.34 9.83 19.17
C ASN A 295 -6.23 10.44 18.07
N PHE A 296 -5.69 11.30 17.20
CA PHE A 296 -6.41 11.80 16.04
C PHE A 296 -6.76 10.68 15.07
N GLU A 297 -5.82 9.79 14.74
CA GLU A 297 -6.04 8.66 13.84
C GLU A 297 -7.13 7.72 14.37
N LEU A 298 -7.05 7.32 15.64
CA LEU A 298 -8.08 6.50 16.29
C LEU A 298 -9.46 7.18 16.29
N LEU A 299 -9.52 8.51 16.48
CA LEU A 299 -10.78 9.24 16.39
C LEU A 299 -11.37 9.24 14.98
N THR A 300 -10.54 9.24 13.93
CA THR A 300 -11.04 9.21 12.54
C THR A 300 -11.81 7.94 12.21
N GLU A 301 -11.51 6.83 12.90
CA GLU A 301 -12.24 5.57 12.76
C GLU A 301 -13.59 5.58 13.48
N ILE A 302 -13.74 6.42 14.51
CA ILE A 302 -14.96 6.53 15.32
C ILE A 302 -15.93 7.57 14.74
N ASP A 303 -15.45 8.82 14.64
CA ASP A 303 -16.25 9.98 14.29
C ASP A 303 -15.33 11.05 13.69
N GLU A 304 -15.40 11.15 12.36
CA GLU A 304 -14.59 12.09 11.58
C GLU A 304 -14.71 13.52 12.11
N ASN A 305 -15.92 14.00 12.44
CA ASN A 305 -16.09 15.40 12.87
C ASN A 305 -15.39 15.65 14.20
N LYS A 306 -15.49 14.71 15.15
CA LYS A 306 -14.76 14.79 16.43
C LYS A 306 -13.25 14.74 16.22
N ALA A 307 -12.78 13.90 15.29
CA ALA A 307 -11.36 13.82 14.95
C ALA A 307 -10.85 15.16 14.41
N ILE A 308 -11.57 15.79 13.48
CA ILE A 308 -11.21 17.10 12.92
C ILE A 308 -11.21 18.17 14.01
N ASP A 309 -12.25 18.24 14.85
CA ASP A 309 -12.31 19.18 15.97
C ASP A 309 -11.14 18.98 16.94
N TYR A 310 -10.81 17.74 17.26
CA TYR A 310 -9.65 17.38 18.07
C TYR A 310 -8.34 17.82 17.43
N GLY A 311 -8.17 17.56 16.13
CA GLY A 311 -6.99 17.92 15.35
C GLY A 311 -6.78 19.43 15.32
N ILE A 312 -7.83 20.21 15.03
CA ILE A 312 -7.78 21.67 15.05
C ILE A 312 -7.46 22.20 16.47
N LYS A 313 -8.14 21.69 17.50
CA LYS A 313 -7.92 22.10 18.90
C LYS A 313 -6.48 21.84 19.36
N ASN A 314 -5.88 20.75 18.88
CA ASN A 314 -4.51 20.35 19.24
C ASN A 314 -3.44 20.83 18.24
N LYS A 315 -3.82 21.65 17.25
CA LYS A 315 -2.91 22.18 16.20
C LYS A 315 -2.26 21.08 15.34
N LEU A 316 -2.93 19.96 15.14
CA LEU A 316 -2.51 18.86 14.27
C LEU A 316 -2.94 19.12 12.82
N TYR A 317 -2.67 20.32 12.30
CA TYR A 317 -3.22 20.75 11.02
C TYR A 317 -2.75 19.87 9.86
N GLU A 318 -1.52 19.37 9.94
CA GLU A 318 -0.96 18.50 8.92
C GLU A 318 -1.65 17.13 8.91
N ASN A 319 -1.93 16.53 10.07
CA ASN A 319 -2.73 15.29 10.13
C ASN A 319 -4.13 15.50 9.53
N VAL A 320 -4.75 16.65 9.81
CA VAL A 320 -6.06 17.01 9.23
C VAL A 320 -5.94 17.19 7.70
N VAL A 321 -4.87 17.83 7.20
CA VAL A 321 -4.60 17.97 5.76
C VAL A 321 -4.40 16.63 5.09
N MET A 322 -3.60 15.74 5.68
CA MET A 322 -3.36 14.39 5.16
C MET A 322 -4.64 13.57 5.09
N HIS A 323 -5.47 13.64 6.14
CA HIS A 323 -6.77 12.99 6.18
C HIS A 323 -7.70 13.48 5.07
N TYR A 324 -7.87 14.80 4.93
CA TYR A 324 -8.67 15.37 3.85
C TYR A 324 -8.13 15.04 2.47
N TYR A 325 -6.80 14.99 2.31
CA TYR A 325 -6.18 14.67 1.03
C TYR A 325 -6.47 13.23 0.62
N GLY A 326 -6.38 12.27 1.56
CA GLY A 326 -6.75 10.87 1.33
C GLY A 326 -8.22 10.68 0.95
N LYS A 327 -9.10 11.61 1.35
CA LYS A 327 -10.53 11.63 0.97
C LYS A 327 -10.85 12.51 -0.25
N ASN A 328 -9.85 13.16 -0.84
CA ASN A 328 -10.01 14.12 -1.94
C ASN A 328 -10.87 15.35 -1.59
N TYR A 329 -10.90 15.77 -0.32
CA TYR A 329 -11.61 16.98 0.13
C TYR A 329 -10.73 18.24 -0.06
N TYR A 330 -10.44 18.57 -1.31
CA TYR A 330 -9.51 19.65 -1.67
C TYR A 330 -9.98 21.03 -1.15
N ASP A 331 -11.27 21.35 -1.26
CA ASP A 331 -11.82 22.62 -0.78
C ASP A 331 -11.54 22.85 0.71
N LYS A 332 -11.68 21.78 1.52
CA LYS A 332 -11.41 21.84 2.97
C LYS A 332 -9.93 22.05 3.28
N ILE A 333 -9.02 21.51 2.47
CA ILE A 333 -7.58 21.76 2.61
C ILE A 333 -7.29 23.23 2.31
N VAL A 334 -7.92 23.80 1.28
CA VAL A 334 -7.78 25.24 0.96
C VAL A 334 -8.32 26.09 2.11
N GLU A 335 -9.46 25.77 2.70
CA GLU A 335 -9.98 26.45 3.88
C GLU A 335 -9.00 26.42 5.07
N LEU A 336 -8.39 25.27 5.35
CA LEU A 336 -7.36 25.15 6.38
C LEU A 336 -6.14 26.02 6.07
N PHE A 337 -5.69 26.03 4.82
CA PHE A 337 -4.56 26.86 4.39
C PHE A 337 -4.86 28.37 4.46
N ARG A 338 -6.12 28.77 4.27
CA ARG A 338 -6.55 30.16 4.52
C ARG A 338 -6.36 30.53 5.99
N LYS A 339 -6.82 29.66 6.88
CA LYS A 339 -6.98 29.94 8.31
C LYS A 339 -5.72 29.71 9.15
N TYR A 340 -4.88 28.74 8.77
CA TYR A 340 -3.80 28.25 9.63
C TYR A 340 -2.44 28.26 8.94
N GLU A 341 -1.40 28.32 9.76
CA GLU A 341 -0.03 28.20 9.29
C GLU A 341 0.39 26.72 9.19
N LEU A 342 0.24 26.16 7.99
CA LEU A 342 0.70 24.79 7.67
C LEU A 342 2.22 24.70 7.49
N ALA A 343 2.80 23.56 7.87
CA ALA A 343 4.20 23.23 7.64
C ALA A 343 4.56 23.16 6.15
N ASP A 344 5.85 23.34 5.82
CA ASP A 344 6.32 23.37 4.43
C ASP A 344 6.21 22.02 3.71
N TYR A 345 6.32 20.90 4.43
CA TYR A 345 6.31 19.57 3.81
C TYR A 345 4.95 19.19 3.20
N VAL A 346 3.85 19.85 3.59
CA VAL A 346 2.53 19.67 2.97
C VAL A 346 2.26 20.63 1.80
N SER A 347 3.23 21.47 1.42
CA SER A 347 3.07 22.48 0.36
C SER A 347 2.62 21.92 -0.99
N GLU A 348 3.09 20.73 -1.36
CA GLU A 348 2.67 20.06 -2.60
C GLU A 348 1.20 19.63 -2.55
N ILE A 349 0.75 19.10 -1.41
CA ILE A 349 -0.65 18.75 -1.17
C ILE A 349 -1.54 20.00 -1.25
N VAL A 350 -1.11 21.10 -0.63
CA VAL A 350 -1.83 22.37 -0.66
C VAL A 350 -1.91 22.91 -2.09
N TYR A 351 -0.81 22.93 -2.84
CA TYR A 351 -0.79 23.33 -4.23
C TYR A 351 -1.77 22.50 -5.07
N ASN A 352 -1.67 21.17 -4.99
CA ASN A 352 -2.55 20.27 -5.71
C ASN A 352 -4.02 20.47 -5.33
N SER A 353 -4.29 20.79 -4.06
CA SER A 353 -5.65 21.05 -3.58
C SER A 353 -6.20 22.34 -4.19
N ILE A 354 -5.43 23.44 -4.18
CA ILE A 354 -5.83 24.72 -4.80
C ILE A 354 -6.18 24.51 -6.27
N ILE A 355 -5.31 23.82 -7.04
CA ILE A 355 -5.52 23.57 -8.46
C ILE A 355 -6.76 22.72 -8.73
N LYS A 356 -7.10 21.77 -7.86
CA LYS A 356 -8.25 20.89 -8.05
C LYS A 356 -9.57 21.50 -7.58
N SER A 357 -9.54 22.37 -6.58
CA SER A 357 -10.72 23.08 -6.08
C SER A 357 -11.13 24.28 -6.92
N GLU A 358 -10.18 24.85 -7.70
CA GLU A 358 -10.39 26.06 -8.51
C GLU A 358 -11.11 27.20 -7.75
N PRO A 359 -10.59 27.63 -6.58
CA PRO A 359 -11.28 28.62 -5.75
C PRO A 359 -11.27 30.00 -6.42
N GLU A 360 -12.26 30.84 -6.13
CA GLU A 360 -12.38 32.19 -6.73
C GLU A 360 -11.13 33.07 -6.48
N ASP A 361 -10.45 32.88 -5.35
CA ASP A 361 -9.20 33.55 -4.95
C ASP A 361 -7.93 32.73 -5.26
N GLU A 362 -7.96 31.85 -6.29
CA GLU A 362 -6.84 30.97 -6.67
C GLU A 362 -5.50 31.72 -6.77
N GLU A 363 -5.47 32.86 -7.46
CA GLU A 363 -4.25 33.64 -7.69
C GLU A 363 -3.62 34.13 -6.37
N ASP A 364 -4.44 34.62 -5.45
CA ASP A 364 -4.00 35.10 -4.13
C ASP A 364 -3.46 33.94 -3.28
N LEU A 365 -4.13 32.79 -3.32
CA LEU A 365 -3.72 31.60 -2.58
C LEU A 365 -2.41 31.02 -3.10
N LEU A 366 -2.26 30.91 -4.42
CA LEU A 366 -1.02 30.46 -5.04
C LEU A 366 0.13 31.43 -4.73
N THR A 367 -0.12 32.74 -4.81
CA THR A 367 0.86 33.77 -4.43
C THR A 367 1.28 33.64 -2.96
N LYS A 368 0.32 33.48 -2.04
CA LYS A 368 0.59 33.23 -0.62
C LYS A 368 1.45 31.98 -0.42
N LEU A 369 1.11 30.87 -1.10
CA LEU A 369 1.85 29.61 -1.01
C LEU A 369 3.28 29.76 -1.56
N PHE A 370 3.46 30.48 -2.68
CA PHE A 370 4.75 30.71 -3.31
C PHE A 370 5.75 31.34 -2.34
N PHE A 371 5.35 32.36 -1.59
CA PHE A 371 6.24 33.03 -0.66
C PHE A 371 6.48 32.25 0.63
N LYS A 372 5.55 31.37 1.00
CA LYS A 372 5.64 30.58 2.22
C LYS A 372 6.51 29.32 2.05
N THR A 373 6.41 28.64 0.90
CA THR A 373 7.07 27.35 0.72
C THR A 373 8.57 27.47 0.45
N LYS A 374 9.35 26.48 0.89
CA LYS A 374 10.76 26.31 0.49
C LYS A 374 10.93 25.28 -0.63
N ASN A 375 9.87 24.52 -0.96
CA ASN A 375 9.88 23.54 -2.03
C ASN A 375 10.00 24.24 -3.40
N ILE A 376 11.12 24.01 -4.10
CA ILE A 376 11.42 24.67 -5.37
C ILE A 376 10.50 24.20 -6.50
N VAL A 377 10.06 22.94 -6.48
CA VAL A 377 9.14 22.38 -7.49
C VAL A 377 7.77 23.03 -7.35
N VAL A 378 7.29 23.19 -6.11
CA VAL A 378 6.01 23.89 -5.84
C VAL A 378 6.11 25.35 -6.28
N LYS A 379 7.20 26.06 -5.96
CA LYS A 379 7.43 27.43 -6.44
C LYS A 379 7.43 27.51 -7.98
N TYR A 380 8.13 26.59 -8.65
CA TYR A 380 8.15 26.50 -10.10
C TYR A 380 6.74 26.33 -10.67
N ASN A 381 5.98 25.35 -10.15
CA ASN A 381 4.63 25.05 -10.62
C ASN A 381 3.71 26.27 -10.46
N ILE A 382 3.78 26.96 -9.32
CA ILE A 382 3.01 28.19 -9.07
C ILE A 382 3.42 29.29 -10.06
N ALA A 383 4.71 29.58 -10.18
CA ALA A 383 5.20 30.66 -11.06
C ALA A 383 4.81 30.42 -12.52
N MET A 384 4.82 29.16 -12.96
CA MET A 384 4.39 28.75 -14.29
C MET A 384 2.87 28.89 -14.48
N LYS A 385 2.07 28.46 -13.49
CA LYS A 385 0.60 28.55 -13.51
C LYS A 385 0.12 30.00 -13.54
N LEU A 386 0.70 30.86 -12.69
CA LEU A 386 0.38 32.29 -12.63
C LEU A 386 1.00 33.08 -13.80
N ASN A 387 1.88 32.46 -14.58
CA ASN A 387 2.60 33.12 -15.66
C ASN A 387 3.28 34.43 -15.19
N ASN A 388 3.85 34.42 -13.98
CA ASN A 388 4.39 35.61 -13.34
C ASN A 388 5.91 35.70 -13.52
N LYS A 389 6.36 36.76 -14.22
CA LYS A 389 7.78 36.96 -14.57
C LYS A 389 8.69 37.09 -13.34
N GLU A 390 8.28 37.83 -12.32
CA GLU A 390 9.10 38.08 -11.13
C GLU A 390 9.27 36.81 -10.29
N MET A 391 8.20 36.03 -10.14
CA MET A 391 8.27 34.72 -9.49
C MET A 391 9.16 33.73 -10.25
N LEU A 392 9.08 33.72 -11.59
CA LEU A 392 9.96 32.89 -12.42
C LEU A 392 11.44 33.32 -12.28
N LEU A 393 11.72 34.61 -12.15
CA LEU A 393 13.07 35.10 -11.86
C LEU A 393 13.59 34.64 -10.50
N GLU A 394 12.74 34.62 -9.47
CA GLU A 394 13.10 34.07 -8.15
C GLU A 394 13.42 32.56 -8.26
N VAL A 395 12.55 31.80 -8.93
CA VAL A 395 12.74 30.35 -9.16
C VAL A 395 14.05 30.10 -9.92
N PHE A 396 14.28 30.82 -11.02
CA PHE A 396 15.53 30.76 -11.78
C PHE A 396 16.74 30.98 -10.89
N ASN A 397 16.72 32.03 -10.07
CA ASN A 397 17.85 32.35 -9.20
C ASN A 397 18.16 31.23 -8.21
N LYS A 398 17.13 30.62 -7.62
CA LYS A 398 17.25 29.49 -6.70
C LYS A 398 17.73 28.21 -7.38
N LEU A 399 17.28 27.93 -8.60
CA LEU A 399 17.73 26.77 -9.38
C LEU A 399 19.22 26.88 -9.74
N CYS A 400 19.71 28.10 -9.98
CA CYS A 400 21.13 28.35 -10.23
C CYS A 400 22.03 28.33 -8.99
N GLU A 401 21.51 28.23 -7.77
CA GLU A 401 22.35 28.07 -6.58
C GLU A 401 23.18 26.78 -6.72
N LYS A 402 24.50 26.87 -6.49
CA LYS A 402 25.50 25.86 -6.87
C LYS A 402 25.04 24.43 -6.53
N GLY A 403 24.84 23.62 -7.57
CA GLY A 403 24.59 22.17 -7.49
C GLY A 403 23.13 21.73 -7.61
N ARG A 404 22.15 22.64 -7.72
CA ARG A 404 20.72 22.27 -7.76
C ARG A 404 20.12 22.04 -9.14
N TYR A 405 20.64 22.67 -10.20
CA TYR A 405 20.03 22.55 -11.53
C TYR A 405 20.10 21.12 -12.10
N ASN A 406 21.15 20.34 -11.80
CA ASN A 406 21.28 18.93 -12.24
C ASN A 406 20.20 17.98 -11.64
N TYR A 407 19.43 18.42 -10.65
CA TYR A 407 18.32 17.64 -10.07
C TYR A 407 16.95 18.07 -10.62
N TYR A 408 16.89 19.24 -11.28
CA TYR A 408 15.68 19.93 -11.73
C TYR A 408 15.83 20.46 -13.16
N ASP A 409 16.46 19.68 -14.04
CA ASP A 409 16.82 20.12 -15.39
C ASP A 409 15.59 20.49 -16.22
N TYR A 410 14.49 19.76 -16.02
CA TYR A 410 13.22 20.02 -16.69
C TYR A 410 12.63 21.38 -16.28
N GLU A 411 12.50 21.63 -14.97
CA GLU A 411 12.02 22.90 -14.43
C GLU A 411 12.92 24.05 -14.87
N PHE A 412 14.24 23.85 -14.79
CA PHE A 412 15.22 24.86 -15.19
C PHE A 412 15.08 25.26 -16.65
N LEU A 413 15.05 24.30 -17.59
CA LEU A 413 14.88 24.58 -19.01
C LEU A 413 13.57 25.30 -19.30
N ASN A 414 12.47 24.89 -18.66
CA ASN A 414 11.18 25.52 -18.84
C ASN A 414 11.15 26.97 -18.36
N VAL A 415 11.74 27.23 -17.18
CA VAL A 415 11.86 28.59 -16.64
C VAL A 415 12.70 29.47 -17.56
N VAL A 416 13.86 28.98 -18.01
CA VAL A 416 14.74 29.71 -18.94
C VAL A 416 14.03 30.00 -20.25
N ASN A 417 13.35 28.99 -20.82
CA ASN A 417 12.59 29.14 -22.05
C ASN A 417 11.53 30.23 -21.92
N LYS A 418 10.74 30.18 -20.84
CA LYS A 418 9.68 31.14 -20.57
C LYS A 418 10.23 32.56 -20.39
N LEU A 419 11.27 32.73 -19.57
CA LEU A 419 11.91 34.02 -19.32
C LEU A 419 12.53 34.62 -20.59
N LEU A 420 13.34 33.86 -21.34
CA LEU A 420 14.04 34.38 -22.52
C LEU A 420 13.11 34.57 -23.73
N LEU A 421 12.24 33.61 -24.01
CA LEU A 421 11.51 33.57 -25.29
C LEU A 421 10.11 34.18 -25.19
N GLN A 422 9.47 34.13 -24.01
CA GLN A 422 8.13 34.69 -23.83
C GLN A 422 8.19 36.06 -23.15
N PHE A 423 9.00 36.22 -22.10
CA PHE A 423 9.14 37.51 -21.39
C PHE A 423 10.26 38.41 -21.91
N ASN A 424 11.11 37.93 -22.83
CA ASN A 424 12.28 38.65 -23.35
C ASN A 424 13.19 39.18 -22.22
N GLU A 425 13.32 38.41 -21.14
CA GLU A 425 14.04 38.81 -19.92
C GLU A 425 15.54 38.54 -20.09
N LYS A 426 16.26 39.49 -20.69
CA LYS A 426 17.68 39.35 -21.02
C LYS A 426 18.63 39.38 -19.82
N SER A 427 18.16 39.80 -18.64
CA SER A 427 18.99 39.89 -17.44
C SER A 427 19.62 38.55 -17.02
N ILE A 428 19.00 37.43 -17.39
CA ILE A 428 19.49 36.08 -17.04
C ILE A 428 20.61 35.57 -17.97
N ILE A 429 20.84 36.21 -19.11
CA ILE A 429 21.77 35.72 -20.15
C ILE A 429 23.19 35.55 -19.60
N ASN A 430 23.71 36.52 -18.84
CA ASN A 430 25.06 36.43 -18.29
C ASN A 430 25.24 35.19 -17.39
N LYS A 431 24.26 34.90 -16.54
CA LYS A 431 24.29 33.71 -15.67
C LYS A 431 24.19 32.41 -16.48
N LEU A 432 23.41 32.42 -17.57
CA LEU A 432 23.36 31.29 -18.50
C LEU A 432 24.69 31.06 -19.22
N LYS A 433 25.47 32.11 -19.52
CA LYS A 433 26.82 31.95 -20.09
C LYS A 433 27.69 31.11 -19.17
N ASP A 434 27.68 31.45 -17.88
CA ASP A 434 28.47 30.73 -16.87
C ASP A 434 28.02 29.27 -16.76
N ILE A 435 26.71 29.02 -16.67
CA ILE A 435 26.12 27.66 -16.59
C ILE A 435 26.46 26.81 -17.82
N ILE A 436 26.39 27.39 -19.03
CA ILE A 436 26.78 26.72 -20.27
C ILE A 436 28.25 26.27 -20.20
N LEU A 437 29.15 27.13 -19.73
CA LEU A 437 30.56 26.81 -19.58
C LEU A 437 30.81 25.76 -18.49
N GLU A 438 30.09 25.82 -17.37
CA GLU A 438 30.11 24.79 -16.32
C GLU A 438 29.75 23.41 -16.89
N HIS A 439 28.60 23.30 -17.57
CA HIS A 439 28.17 22.06 -18.21
C HIS A 439 29.17 21.53 -19.25
N ILE A 440 29.73 22.41 -20.08
CA ILE A 440 30.78 22.05 -21.02
C ILE A 440 32.01 21.48 -20.30
N ASN A 441 32.33 21.94 -19.09
CA ASN A 441 33.47 21.48 -18.31
C ASN A 441 33.24 20.17 -17.55
N MET A 442 31.99 19.76 -17.33
CA MET A 442 31.65 18.44 -16.74
C MET A 442 31.99 17.26 -17.65
N LYS A 443 32.14 17.48 -18.96
CA LYS A 443 32.58 16.47 -19.96
C LYS A 443 31.70 15.22 -20.07
N THR A 444 30.43 15.29 -19.68
CA THR A 444 29.45 14.22 -19.93
C THR A 444 28.65 14.51 -21.20
N GLN A 445 28.08 13.46 -21.82
CA GLN A 445 27.21 13.63 -22.99
C GLN A 445 25.98 14.49 -22.65
N TRP A 446 25.34 14.18 -21.52
CA TRP A 446 24.17 14.89 -21.02
C TRP A 446 24.46 16.39 -20.79
N SER A 447 25.57 16.75 -20.15
CA SER A 447 25.91 18.16 -19.94
C SER A 447 26.19 18.91 -21.26
N TYR A 448 26.73 18.24 -22.28
CA TYR A 448 26.87 18.88 -23.61
C TYR A 448 25.52 19.14 -24.28
N GLU A 449 24.55 18.24 -24.12
CA GLU A 449 23.20 18.43 -24.65
C GLU A 449 22.52 19.64 -24.00
N MET A 450 22.59 19.74 -22.66
CA MET A 450 22.12 20.90 -21.90
C MET A 450 22.75 22.21 -22.36
N ALA A 451 24.08 22.24 -22.48
CA ALA A 451 24.80 23.43 -22.94
C ALA A 451 24.36 23.88 -24.35
N VAL A 452 24.18 22.93 -25.27
CA VAL A 452 23.74 23.20 -26.64
C VAL A 452 22.28 23.67 -26.68
N GLU A 453 21.42 23.14 -25.81
CA GLU A 453 20.02 23.56 -25.70
C GLU A 453 19.89 24.99 -25.17
N LEU A 454 20.59 25.33 -24.08
CA LEU A 454 20.63 26.69 -23.54
C LEU A 454 21.19 27.68 -24.57
N LEU A 455 22.23 27.28 -25.31
CA LEU A 455 22.79 28.10 -26.38
C LEU A 455 21.79 28.33 -27.52
N ASP A 456 20.94 27.34 -27.86
CA ASP A 456 19.84 27.53 -28.83
C ASP A 456 18.78 28.51 -28.32
N MET A 457 18.50 28.52 -27.01
CA MET A 457 17.57 29.47 -26.40
C MET A 457 18.14 30.90 -26.46
N ILE A 458 19.42 31.08 -26.13
CA ILE A 458 20.10 32.38 -26.30
C ILE A 458 20.06 32.81 -27.77
N ARG A 459 20.32 31.91 -28.73
CA ARG A 459 20.26 32.23 -30.17
C ARG A 459 18.94 32.86 -30.60
N LYS A 460 17.82 32.35 -30.05
CA LYS A 460 16.47 32.82 -30.40
C LYS A 460 16.12 34.17 -29.75
N SER A 461 16.78 34.54 -28.65
CA SER A 461 16.51 35.76 -27.88
C SER A 461 17.54 36.88 -28.13
N ASP A 462 18.80 36.51 -28.29
CA ASP A 462 19.95 37.42 -28.43
C ASP A 462 21.02 36.79 -29.36
N TYR A 463 20.87 37.07 -30.65
CA TYR A 463 21.72 36.45 -31.68
C TYR A 463 23.17 36.91 -31.64
N GLU A 464 23.43 38.16 -31.26
CA GLU A 464 24.79 38.70 -31.12
C GLU A 464 25.53 37.96 -30.00
N THR A 465 24.90 37.87 -28.83
CA THR A 465 25.47 37.13 -27.70
C THR A 465 25.70 35.67 -28.03
N PHE A 466 24.75 35.03 -28.71
CA PHE A 466 24.91 33.65 -29.18
C PHE A 466 26.13 33.47 -30.08
N ARG A 467 26.33 34.38 -31.06
CA ARG A 467 27.47 34.30 -31.98
C ARG A 467 28.79 34.39 -31.22
N GLU A 468 28.92 35.36 -30.31
CA GLU A 468 30.12 35.52 -29.48
C GLU A 468 30.41 34.27 -28.66
N MET A 469 29.40 33.69 -28.02
CA MET A 469 29.54 32.47 -27.24
C MET A 469 29.93 31.27 -28.10
N LEU A 470 29.31 31.11 -29.27
CA LEU A 470 29.58 29.98 -30.15
C LEU A 470 31.00 30.03 -30.71
N ASP A 471 31.49 31.22 -31.05
CA ASP A 471 32.87 31.43 -31.49
C ASP A 471 33.87 31.12 -30.35
N TYR A 472 33.58 31.59 -29.13
CA TYR A 472 34.37 31.25 -27.95
C TYR A 472 34.41 29.73 -27.71
N ILE A 473 33.26 29.05 -27.71
CA ILE A 473 33.17 27.59 -27.48
C ILE A 473 33.93 26.83 -28.57
N LYS A 474 33.79 27.21 -29.84
CA LYS A 474 34.54 26.58 -30.94
C LYS A 474 36.04 26.78 -30.78
N LYS A 475 36.49 27.96 -30.34
CA LYS A 475 37.91 28.26 -30.16
C LYS A 475 38.52 27.55 -28.95
N GLU A 476 37.88 27.62 -27.79
CA GLU A 476 38.45 27.14 -26.51
C GLU A 476 38.13 25.66 -26.24
N HIS A 477 37.11 25.10 -26.88
CA HIS A 477 36.64 23.74 -26.63
C HIS A 477 36.63 22.82 -27.87
N TYR A 478 37.31 23.17 -28.97
CA TYR A 478 37.35 22.38 -30.22
C TYR A 478 37.69 20.89 -30.04
N ARG A 479 38.48 20.55 -29.01
CA ARG A 479 38.89 19.15 -28.73
C ARG A 479 37.76 18.29 -28.17
N LYS A 480 36.66 18.88 -27.70
CA LYS A 480 35.49 18.17 -27.13
C LYS A 480 34.59 17.67 -28.28
N ARG A 481 34.98 16.56 -28.92
CA ARG A 481 34.35 16.06 -30.18
C ARG A 481 32.85 15.85 -30.07
N ASN A 482 32.33 15.32 -28.96
CA ASN A 482 30.89 15.08 -28.78
C ASN A 482 30.10 16.39 -28.73
N LEU A 483 30.60 17.40 -28.02
CA LEU A 483 30.04 18.75 -28.02
C LEU A 483 30.01 19.34 -29.43
N MET A 484 31.12 19.22 -30.17
CA MET A 484 31.21 19.72 -31.55
C MET A 484 30.24 18.99 -32.49
N ALA A 485 30.05 17.68 -32.31
CA ALA A 485 29.07 16.92 -33.08
C ALA A 485 27.64 17.41 -32.82
N LEU A 486 27.27 17.70 -31.56
CA LEU A 486 25.96 18.25 -31.21
C LEU A 486 25.75 19.65 -31.80
N ILE A 487 26.75 20.54 -31.73
CA ILE A 487 26.71 21.87 -32.34
C ILE A 487 26.52 21.77 -33.86
N ASN A 488 27.28 20.91 -34.54
CA ASN A 488 27.16 20.72 -35.98
C ASN A 488 25.79 20.15 -36.39
N LYS A 489 25.22 19.26 -35.55
CA LYS A 489 23.88 18.70 -35.77
C LYS A 489 22.78 19.77 -35.76
N LYS A 490 22.95 20.86 -35.01
CA LYS A 490 21.97 21.97 -34.95
C LYS A 490 21.91 22.81 -36.23
N LYS A 491 22.91 22.72 -37.12
CA LYS A 491 22.96 23.48 -38.40
C LYS A 491 22.69 24.98 -38.22
N TRP A 492 23.27 25.60 -37.20
CA TRP A 492 23.14 27.04 -36.96
C TRP A 492 23.82 27.91 -38.03
N PHE A 493 24.61 27.28 -38.92
CA PHE A 493 25.26 27.88 -40.07
C PHE A 493 25.20 26.93 -41.27
#